data_AF-A0A2H5RNA7-F1
#
_entry.id   AF-A0A2H5RNA7-F1
#
_cell.length_a   1.000
_cell.length_b   1.000
_cell.length_c   1.000
_cell.angle_alpha   90.00
_cell.angle_beta   90.00
_cell.angle_gamma   90.00
#
_symmetry.space_group_name_H-M   'P 1'
#
loop_
_entity.id
_entity.type
_entity.pdbx_description
1 polymer ?
#
loop_
_entity_poly.entity_id
_entity_poly.type
_entity_poly.pdbx_seq_one_letter_code
_entity_poly.pdbx_strand_id
1 'polypeptide(L)'
;MSLFKYLNLEGCANITKEAIDQLVLLNPNIHVEDFMNSMDMRAELDQEIGWIYNIRHSVGNNLNSVLPQLYQHLSFMTVDSGDDHHIIAMNRHSPTRGNISTLMSRAGDRILANQSEW
;
A
#
# COMPACT_ATOMS: atom_id res chain seq x y z
N MET A 1 47.43 31.08 23.65
CA MET A 1 46.94 29.92 22.86
C MET A 1 45.48 29.73 23.24
N SER A 2 44.56 30.12 22.35
CA SER A 2 43.12 30.02 22.58
C SER A 2 42.71 28.56 22.36
N LEU A 3 42.05 27.95 23.35
CA LEU A 3 41.53 26.59 23.23
C LEU A 3 40.18 26.64 22.48
N PHE A 4 40.06 25.91 21.38
CA PHE A 4 38.78 25.70 20.71
C PHE A 4 37.86 24.88 21.61
N LYS A 5 36.60 25.29 21.71
CA LYS A 5 35.55 24.58 22.46
C LYS A 5 34.46 24.12 21.50
N TYR A 6 33.92 22.93 21.73
CA TYR A 6 32.86 22.36 20.94
C TYR A 6 31.58 22.29 21.76
N LEU A 7 30.46 22.61 21.14
CA LEU A 7 29.12 22.51 21.71
C LEU A 7 28.22 21.75 20.73
N ASN A 8 27.82 20.54 21.12
CA ASN A 8 26.83 19.76 20.38
C ASN A 8 25.43 20.11 20.92
N LEU A 9 24.50 20.43 20.02
CA LEU A 9 23.11 20.79 20.32
C LEU A 9 22.09 19.75 19.85
N GLU A 10 22.52 18.52 19.58
CA GLU A 10 21.64 17.41 19.25
C GLU A 10 20.51 17.29 20.29
N GLY A 11 19.27 17.23 19.80
CA GLY A 11 18.06 17.17 20.63
C GLY A 11 17.63 18.49 21.29
N CYS A 12 18.34 19.60 21.09
CA CYS A 12 18.00 20.90 21.68
C CYS A 12 17.00 21.70 20.83
N ALA A 13 15.71 21.43 21.00
CA ALA A 13 14.66 22.03 20.17
C ALA A 13 14.31 23.51 20.48
N ASN A 14 14.72 24.01 21.65
CA ASN A 14 14.28 25.32 22.17
C ASN A 14 15.34 26.43 22.07
N ILE A 15 16.45 26.18 21.38
CA ILE A 15 17.50 27.18 21.21
C ILE A 15 17.20 28.02 19.96
N THR A 16 17.21 29.34 20.10
CA THR A 16 17.00 30.25 18.97
C THR A 16 18.31 30.57 18.27
N LYS A 17 18.23 30.96 17.00
CA LYS A 17 19.42 31.37 16.23
C LYS A 17 20.11 32.57 16.87
N GLU A 18 19.35 33.51 17.45
CA GLU A 18 19.89 34.68 18.13
C GLU A 18 20.74 34.31 19.35
N ALA A 19 20.35 33.28 20.10
CA ALA A 19 21.13 32.80 21.23
C ALA A 19 22.48 32.22 20.78
N ILE A 20 22.51 31.51 19.65
CA ILE A 20 23.75 31.01 19.03
C ILE A 20 24.60 32.16 18.51
N ASP A 21 24.00 33.12 17.79
CA ASP A 21 24.72 34.29 17.27
C ASP A 21 25.38 35.08 18.42
N GLN A 22 24.67 35.27 19.54
CA GLN A 22 25.23 35.90 20.75
C GLN A 22 26.37 35.09 21.37
N LEU A 23 26.24 33.76 21.44
CA LEU A 23 27.27 32.87 21.98
C LEU A 23 28.57 32.94 21.16
N VAL A 24 28.45 32.93 19.84
CA VAL A 24 29.60 33.02 18.92
C VAL A 24 30.25 34.41 19.02
N LEU A 25 29.48 35.48 19.21
CA LEU A 25 30.03 36.82 19.43
C LEU A 25 30.82 36.92 20.74
N LEU A 26 30.31 36.34 21.82
CA LEU A 26 30.95 36.37 23.14
C LEU A 26 32.17 35.44 23.24
N ASN A 27 32.13 34.32 22.51
CA ASN A 27 33.19 33.33 22.51
C ASN A 27 33.50 32.85 21.07
N PRO A 28 34.28 33.62 20.29
CA PRO A 28 34.53 33.31 18.88
C PRO A 28 35.34 32.04 18.64
N ASN A 29 35.90 31.42 19.69
CA ASN A 29 36.61 30.14 19.60
C ASN A 29 35.70 28.93 19.89
N ILE A 30 34.37 29.13 19.94
CA ILE A 30 33.39 28.05 20.08
C ILE A 30 32.92 27.58 18.70
N HIS A 31 32.87 26.26 18.51
CA HIS A 31 32.24 25.61 17.37
C HIS A 31 30.92 24.99 17.84
N VAL A 32 29.84 25.25 17.10
CA VAL A 32 28.49 24.75 17.41
C VAL A 32 28.07 23.78 16.31
N GLU A 33 27.69 22.57 16.72
CA GLU A 33 27.22 21.50 15.84
C GLU A 33 25.77 21.13 16.17
N ASP A 34 25.09 20.49 15.21
CA ASP A 34 23.71 19.98 15.34
C ASP A 34 22.66 21.03 15.75
N PHE A 35 22.94 22.31 15.44
CA PHE A 35 21.98 23.38 15.62
C PHE A 35 20.92 23.32 14.51
N MET A 36 19.70 22.95 14.88
CA MET A 36 18.52 23.03 14.02
C MET A 36 17.57 24.09 14.57
N ASN A 37 17.21 25.08 13.76
CA ASN A 37 16.23 26.07 14.19
C ASN A 37 14.83 25.43 14.30
N SER A 38 14.02 25.87 15.26
CA SER A 38 12.61 25.50 15.39
C SER A 38 11.80 25.65 14.10
N MET A 39 12.11 26.66 13.29
CA MET A 39 11.46 26.87 12.00
C MET A 39 11.84 25.81 10.97
N ASP A 40 13.10 25.37 10.96
CA ASP A 40 13.60 24.33 10.06
C ASP A 40 13.00 22.96 10.43
N MET A 41 12.93 22.65 11.74
CA MET A 41 12.27 21.43 12.23
C MET A 41 10.78 21.37 11.84
N ARG A 42 10.07 22.51 11.89
CA ARG A 42 8.67 22.58 11.45
C ARG A 42 8.55 22.33 9.96
N ALA A 43 9.42 22.92 9.14
CA ALA A 43 9.39 22.73 7.70
C ALA A 43 9.68 21.27 7.30
N GLU A 44 10.64 20.62 7.95
CA GLU A 44 10.96 19.20 7.75
C GLU A 44 9.77 18.31 8.16
N LEU A 45 9.16 18.59 9.31
CA LEU A 45 7.97 17.86 9.77
C LEU A 45 6.78 18.02 8.80
N ASP A 46 6.53 19.22 8.30
CA ASP A 46 5.47 19.48 7.33
C ASP A 46 5.71 18.74 6.00
N GLN A 47 6.96 18.64 5.57
CA GLN A 47 7.35 17.86 4.39
C GLN A 47 7.07 16.36 4.58
N GLU A 48 7.44 15.81 5.74
CA GLU A 48 7.19 14.40 6.08
C GLU A 48 5.68 14.09 6.18
N ILE A 49 4.90 14.98 6.82
CA ILE A 49 3.44 14.86 6.88
C ILE A 49 2.83 14.86 5.47
N GLY A 50 3.31 15.74 4.60
CA GLY A 50 2.87 15.80 3.20
C GLY A 50 3.17 14.50 2.44
N TRP A 51 4.35 13.93 2.65
CA TRP A 51 4.73 12.65 2.04
C TRP A 51 3.83 11.50 2.53
N ILE A 52 3.58 11.40 3.83
CA ILE A 52 2.68 10.39 4.43
C ILE A 52 1.26 10.52 3.86
N TYR A 53 0.77 11.75 3.72
CA TYR A 53 -0.55 12.00 3.14
C TYR A 53 -0.64 11.46 1.70
N ASN A 54 0.36 11.74 0.88
CA ASN A 54 0.41 11.29 -0.51
C ASN A 54 0.46 9.76 -0.61
N ILE A 55 1.24 9.09 0.24
CA ILE A 55 1.28 7.62 0.30
C ILE A 55 -0.10 7.06 0.64
N ARG A 56 -0.71 7.57 1.72
CA ARG A 56 -2.02 7.11 2.17
C ARG A 56 -3.06 7.25 1.06
N HIS A 57 -3.05 8.39 0.37
CA HIS A 57 -3.95 8.65 -0.74
C HIS A 57 -3.69 7.68 -1.91
N SER A 58 -2.43 7.48 -2.30
CA SER A 58 -2.06 6.53 -3.35
C SER A 58 -2.48 5.10 -3.03
N VAL A 59 -2.25 4.62 -1.81
CA VAL A 59 -2.67 3.27 -1.38
C VAL A 59 -4.18 3.15 -1.43
N GLY A 60 -4.92 4.15 -0.93
CA GLY A 60 -6.38 4.18 -1.00
C GLY A 60 -6.89 4.10 -2.45
N ASN A 61 -6.31 4.88 -3.36
CA ASN A 61 -6.69 4.86 -4.78
C ASN A 61 -6.37 3.51 -5.44
N ASN A 62 -5.20 2.94 -5.15
CA ASN A 62 -4.82 1.62 -5.65
C ASN A 62 -5.82 0.54 -5.19
N LEU A 63 -6.17 0.53 -3.89
CA LEU A 63 -7.18 -0.40 -3.36
C LEU A 63 -8.53 -0.21 -4.06
N ASN A 64 -9.00 1.02 -4.21
CA ASN A 64 -10.27 1.32 -4.89
C ASN A 64 -10.27 0.89 -6.37
N SER A 65 -9.12 0.92 -7.04
CA SER A 65 -8.99 0.48 -8.44
C SER A 65 -8.99 -1.04 -8.61
N VAL A 66 -8.43 -1.77 -7.63
CA VAL A 66 -8.24 -3.23 -7.69
C VAL A 66 -9.45 -3.99 -7.11
N LEU A 67 -10.12 -3.42 -6.10
CA LEU A 67 -11.26 -4.07 -5.45
C LEU A 67 -12.35 -4.51 -6.44
N PRO A 68 -12.84 -3.66 -7.38
CA PRO A 68 -13.85 -4.08 -8.35
C PRO A 68 -13.41 -5.24 -9.23
N GLN A 69 -12.13 -5.29 -9.61
CA GLN A 69 -11.55 -6.36 -10.44
C GLN A 69 -11.47 -7.68 -9.66
N LEU A 70 -11.07 -7.62 -8.39
CA LEU A 70 -11.08 -8.79 -7.50
C LEU A 70 -12.49 -9.30 -7.24
N TYR A 71 -13.45 -8.40 -7.03
CA TYR A 71 -14.86 -8.77 -6.91
C TYR A 71 -15.34 -9.49 -8.16
N GLN A 72 -15.05 -8.98 -9.36
CA GLN A 72 -15.44 -9.63 -10.61
C GLN A 72 -14.78 -11.01 -10.78
N HIS A 73 -13.46 -11.10 -10.56
CA HIS A 73 -12.73 -12.35 -10.72
C HIS A 73 -13.18 -13.44 -9.73
N LEU A 74 -13.46 -13.05 -8.47
CA LEU A 74 -13.91 -14.00 -7.44
C LEU A 74 -15.39 -14.34 -7.56
N SER A 75 -16.20 -13.45 -8.15
CA SER A 75 -17.65 -13.67 -8.30
C SER A 75 -17.99 -14.77 -9.29
N PHE A 76 -17.07 -15.18 -10.17
CA PHE A 76 -17.33 -16.23 -11.14
C PHE A 76 -16.42 -17.45 -10.92
N MET A 77 -16.96 -18.63 -11.20
CA MET A 77 -16.19 -19.87 -11.35
C MET A 77 -16.46 -20.43 -12.73
N THR A 78 -15.43 -20.96 -13.37
CA THR A 78 -15.52 -21.62 -14.66
C THR A 78 -15.43 -23.12 -14.46
N VAL A 79 -16.32 -23.88 -15.10
CA VAL A 79 -16.25 -25.33 -15.15
C VAL A 79 -15.88 -25.74 -16.57
N ASP A 80 -14.78 -26.47 -16.70
CA ASP A 80 -14.43 -27.14 -17.95
C ASP A 80 -15.29 -28.39 -18.08
N SER A 81 -16.06 -28.44 -19.16
CA SER A 81 -16.96 -29.54 -19.44
C SER A 81 -16.32 -30.64 -20.29
N GLY A 82 -15.03 -30.54 -20.65
CA GLY A 82 -14.25 -31.50 -21.48
C GLY A 82 -14.79 -31.72 -22.90
N ASP A 83 -13.99 -32.38 -23.74
CA ASP A 83 -14.06 -32.77 -25.17
C ASP A 83 -14.72 -31.82 -26.21
N ASP A 84 -15.68 -30.98 -25.82
CA ASP A 84 -16.35 -29.96 -26.64
C ASP A 84 -15.99 -28.51 -26.24
N HIS A 85 -14.90 -28.29 -25.48
CA HIS A 85 -14.33 -26.95 -25.13
C HIS A 85 -15.29 -25.85 -24.62
N HIS A 86 -16.50 -26.18 -24.16
CA HIS A 86 -17.43 -25.18 -23.63
C HIS A 86 -17.12 -24.87 -22.17
N ILE A 87 -16.40 -23.78 -21.92
CA ILE A 87 -16.20 -23.22 -20.57
C ILE A 87 -17.51 -22.58 -20.11
N ILE A 88 -18.12 -23.13 -19.06
CA ILE A 88 -19.33 -22.56 -18.46
C ILE A 88 -18.90 -21.65 -17.30
N ALA A 89 -19.12 -20.34 -17.44
CA ALA A 89 -18.95 -19.38 -16.37
C ALA A 89 -20.22 -19.31 -15.50
N MET A 90 -20.06 -19.46 -14.19
CA MET A 90 -21.14 -19.39 -13.21
C MET A 90 -20.86 -18.33 -12.18
N ASN A 91 -21.86 -17.51 -11.86
CA ASN A 91 -21.79 -16.63 -10.70
C ASN A 91 -21.81 -17.48 -9.43
N ARG A 92 -20.75 -17.40 -8.62
CA ARG A 92 -20.59 -18.15 -7.36
C ARG A 92 -21.65 -17.79 -6.32
N HIS A 93 -22.17 -16.57 -6.36
CA HIS A 93 -23.15 -16.07 -5.38
C HIS A 93 -24.60 -16.36 -5.79
N SER A 94 -24.87 -16.58 -7.08
CA SER A 94 -26.21 -16.91 -7.56
C SER A 94 -26.15 -17.84 -8.78
N PRO A 95 -25.92 -19.15 -8.57
CA PRO A 95 -26.00 -20.13 -9.63
C PRO A 95 -27.42 -20.16 -10.22
N THR A 96 -27.54 -20.06 -11.55
CA THR A 96 -28.85 -20.09 -12.22
C THR A 96 -29.31 -21.53 -12.47
N ARG A 97 -30.63 -21.77 -12.40
CA ARG A 97 -31.22 -23.09 -12.64
C ARG A 97 -30.88 -23.66 -14.02
N GLY A 98 -30.76 -22.81 -15.04
CA GLY A 98 -30.36 -23.22 -16.40
C GLY A 98 -28.92 -23.71 -16.50
N ASN A 99 -27.99 -23.07 -15.77
CA ASN A 99 -26.60 -23.52 -15.72
C ASN A 99 -26.49 -24.86 -14.98
N ILE A 100 -27.21 -25.01 -13.87
CA ILE A 100 -27.26 -26.27 -13.11
C ILE A 100 -27.85 -27.40 -13.96
N SER A 101 -28.96 -27.16 -14.67
CA SER A 101 -29.58 -28.19 -15.51
C SER A 101 -28.67 -28.63 -16.66
N THR A 102 -27.94 -27.70 -17.26
CA THR A 102 -26.97 -27.99 -18.32
C THR A 102 -25.83 -28.88 -17.81
N LEU A 103 -25.28 -28.57 -16.62
CA LEU A 103 -24.25 -29.39 -16.00
C LEU A 103 -24.75 -30.81 -15.66
N MET A 104 -25.95 -30.92 -15.09
CA MET A 104 -26.54 -32.21 -14.73
C MET A 104 -26.83 -33.08 -15.95
N SER A 105 -27.32 -32.49 -17.05
CA SER A 105 -27.55 -33.19 -18.31
C SER A 105 -26.25 -33.77 -18.86
N ARG A 106 -25.20 -32.94 -18.98
CA ARG A 106 -23.89 -33.37 -19.51
C ARG A 106 -23.20 -34.41 -18.64
N ALA A 107 -23.35 -34.30 -17.32
CA ALA A 107 -22.86 -35.32 -16.39
C ALA A 107 -23.61 -36.66 -16.60
N GLY A 108 -24.93 -36.60 -16.81
CA GLY A 108 -25.75 -37.77 -17.16
C GLY A 108 -25.30 -38.44 -18.46
N ASP A 109 -25.12 -37.66 -19.54
CA ASP A 109 -24.68 -38.16 -20.84
C ASP A 109 -23.34 -38.90 -20.75
N ARG A 110 -22.40 -38.38 -19.94
CA ARG A 110 -21.09 -39.02 -19.69
C ARG A 110 -21.20 -40.34 -18.92
N ILE A 111 -22.05 -40.38 -17.90
CA ILE A 111 -22.28 -41.61 -17.13
C ILE A 111 -22.89 -42.68 -18.05
N LEU A 112 -23.83 -42.30 -18.91
CA LEU A 112 -24.45 -43.21 -19.87
C LEU A 112 -23.48 -43.68 -20.96
N ALA A 113 -22.65 -42.78 -21.51
CA ALA A 113 -21.63 -43.14 -22.49
C ALA A 113 -20.64 -44.18 -21.94
N ASN A 114 -20.13 -43.98 -20.72
CA ASN A 114 -19.23 -44.94 -20.08
C ASN A 114 -19.88 -46.30 -19.75
N GLN A 115 -21.21 -46.37 -19.65
CA GLN A 115 -21.93 -47.63 -19.46
C GLN A 115 -22.20 -48.38 -20.77
N SER A 116 -22.11 -47.71 -21.91
CA SER A 116 -22.27 -48.33 -23.25
C SER A 116 -21.00 -48.93 -23.83
N GLU A 117 -19.85 -48.79 -23.15
CA GLU A 117 -18.54 -49.34 -23.56
C GLU A 117 -18.20 -50.71 -22.93
N TRP A 118 -19.17 -51.40 -22.31
CA TRP A 118 -19.01 -52.75 -21.74
C TRP A 118 -19.90 -53.79 -22.40
#